data_AF-A0A0M9GBI9-F1
#
_entry.id   AF-A0A0M9GBI9-F1
#
_cell.length_a   1.000
_cell.length_b   1.000
_cell.length_c   1.000
_cell.angle_alpha   90.00
_cell.angle_beta   90.00
_cell.angle_gamma   90.00
#
_symmetry.space_group_name_H-M   'P 1'
#
loop_
_entity.id
_entity.type
_entity.pdbx_description
1 polymer ?
#
loop_
_entity_poly.entity_id
_entity_poly.type
_entity_poly.pdbx_seq_one_letter_code
_entity_poly.pdbx_strand_id
1 'polypeptide(L)' 'MSNKNLLIAVIAKLNENQLALGAAVEELSNWVEQRGSVETAQNIRSALEALDNNLEFIKLGLAVLDAPE' A
#
# COMPACT_ATOMS: atom_id res chain seq x y z
N MET A 1 18.80 -11.15 15.52
CA MET A 1 18.21 -9.95 14.88
C MET A 1 18.04 -8.91 15.98
N SER A 2 18.49 -7.67 15.84
CA SER A 2 18.22 -6.64 16.84
C SER A 2 16.72 -6.30 16.86
N ASN A 3 16.20 -5.77 17.97
CA ASN A 3 14.80 -5.31 18.04
C ASN A 3 14.48 -4.30 16.92
N LYS A 4 15.45 -3.43 16.57
CA LYS A 4 15.36 -2.48 15.45
C LYS A 4 15.17 -3.23 14.12
N ASN A 5 16.01 -4.23 13.83
CA ASN A 5 15.94 -4.97 12.57
C ASN A 5 14.64 -5.79 12.46
N LEU A 6 14.14 -6.35 13.56
CA LEU A 6 12.84 -7.03 13.57
C LEU A 6 11.69 -6.04 13.30
N LEU A 7 11.72 -4.86 13.92
CA LEU A 7 10.71 -3.82 13.68
C LEU A 7 10.70 -3.37 12.21
N ILE A 8 11.88 -3.12 11.62
CA ILE A 8 12.02 -2.79 10.19
C ILE A 8 11.41 -3.90 9.32
N ALA A 9 11.73 -5.17 9.61
CA ALA A 9 11.19 -6.30 8.86
C ALA A 9 9.67 -6.43 8.96
N VAL A 10 9.09 -6.22 10.15
CA VAL A 10 7.63 -6.25 10.36
C VAL A 10 6.95 -5.13 9.56
N ILE A 11 7.47 -3.90 9.62
CA ILE A 11 6.90 -2.77 8.87
C ILE A 11 7.03 -3.00 7.36
N ALA A 12 8.14 -3.56 6.88
CA ALA A 12 8.30 -3.93 5.47
C ALA A 12 7.22 -4.93 5.02
N LYS A 13 6.94 -5.97 5.82
CA LYS A 13 5.87 -6.94 5.53
C LYS A 13 4.47 -6.34 5.57
N LEU A 14 4.21 -5.40 6.48
CA LEU A 14 2.94 -4.66 6.48
C LEU A 14 2.80 -3.81 5.22
N ASN A 15 3.89 -3.22 4.73
CA ASN A 15 3.88 -2.44 3.49
C ASN A 15 3.65 -3.33 2.24
N GLU A 16 4.23 -4.53 2.22
CA GLU A 16 3.94 -5.55 1.19
C GLU A 16 2.46 -5.97 1.21
N ASN A 17 1.87 -6.16 2.39
CA ASN A 17 0.45 -6.49 2.52
C ASN A 17 -0.45 -5.36 1.99
N GLN A 18 -0.09 -4.10 2.24
CA GLN A 18 -0.81 -2.94 1.71
C GLN A 18 -0.79 -2.93 0.17
N LEU A 19 0.36 -3.24 -0.45
CA LEU A 19 0.46 -3.36 -1.90
C LEU A 19 -0.47 -4.45 -2.45
N ALA A 20 -0.45 -5.64 -1.84
CA ALA A 20 -1.27 -6.76 -2.27
C ALA A 20 -2.78 -6.46 -2.13
N LEU A 21 -3.17 -5.81 -1.03
CA LEU A 21 -4.55 -5.36 -0.82
C LEU A 21 -4.95 -4.28 -1.82
N GLY A 22 -4.07 -3.32 -2.10
CA GLY A 22 -4.28 -2.28 -3.11
C GLY A 22 -4.57 -2.89 -4.49
N ALA A 23 -3.74 -3.83 -4.93
CA ALA A 23 -3.92 -4.53 -6.21
C ALA A 23 -5.25 -5.32 -6.27
N ALA A 24 -5.60 -6.04 -5.20
CA ALA A 24 -6.87 -6.77 -5.14
C ALA A 24 -8.09 -5.83 -5.21
N VAL A 25 -8.02 -4.68 -4.53
CA VAL A 25 -9.08 -3.66 -4.55
C VAL A 25 -9.15 -2.95 -5.91
N GLU A 26 -8.01 -2.73 -6.58
CA GLU A 26 -7.97 -2.20 -7.94
C GLU A 26 -8.66 -3.14 -8.94
N GLU A 27 -8.42 -4.45 -8.84
CA GLU A 27 -9.10 -5.45 -9.66
C GLU A 27 -10.63 -5.42 -9.44
N LEU A 28 -11.08 -5.29 -8.19
CA LEU A 28 -12.50 -5.13 -7.86
C LEU A 28 -13.07 -3.81 -8.41
N SER A 29 -12.31 -2.71 -8.37
CA SER A 29 -12.71 -1.43 -8.96
C SER A 29 -12.98 -1.56 -10.46
N ASN A 30 -12.08 -2.23 -11.17
CA ASN A 30 -12.24 -2.50 -12.60
C ASN A 30 -13.45 -3.41 -12.87
N TRP A 31 -13.69 -4.42 -12.02
CA TRP A 31 -14.82 -5.33 -12.15
C TRP A 31 -16.18 -4.63 -11.95
N VAL A 32 -16.29 -3.68 -11.02
CA VAL A 32 -17.52 -2.89 -10.82
C VAL A 32 -17.72 -1.84 -11.92
N GLU A 33 -16.65 -1.23 -12.44
CA GLU A 33 -16.73 -0.28 -13.54
C GLU A 33 -17.27 -0.93 -14.82
N GLN A 34 -16.78 -2.13 -15.15
CA GLN A 34 -17.24 -2.92 -16.30
C GLN A 34 -18.74 -3.27 -16.24
N ARG A 35 -19.35 -3.17 -15.05
CA ARG A 35 -20.78 -3.39 -14.81
C ARG A 35 -21.60 -2.10 -14.74
N GLY A 36 -21.00 -0.98 -15.08
CA GLY A 36 -21.65 0.34 -15.15
C GLY A 36 -21.57 1.16 -13.87
N SER A 37 -20.94 0.65 -12.80
CA SER A 37 -20.77 1.38 -11.53
C SER A 37 -19.55 2.31 -11.56
N VAL A 38 -19.52 3.24 -12.51
CA VAL A 38 -18.38 4.15 -12.77
C VAL A 38 -18.05 5.03 -11.56
N GLU A 39 -19.06 5.62 -10.92
CA GLU A 39 -18.85 6.47 -9.72
C GLU A 39 -18.26 5.67 -8.56
N THR A 40 -18.73 4.44 -8.34
CA THR A 40 -18.17 3.54 -7.33
C THR A 40 -16.72 3.19 -7.64
N ALA A 41 -16.39 2.87 -8.88
CA ALA A 41 -15.02 2.59 -9.31
C ALA A 41 -14.11 3.80 -9.07
N GLN A 42 -14.59 5.01 -9.42
CA GLN A 42 -13.85 6.24 -9.19
C GLN A 42 -13.60 6.49 -7.70
N ASN A 43 -14.59 6.31 -6.85
CA ASN A 43 -14.44 6.45 -5.40
C ASN A 43 -13.42 5.45 -4.83
N ILE A 44 -13.41 4.20 -5.33
CA ILE A 44 -12.42 3.20 -4.94
C ILE A 44 -11.01 3.65 -5.38
N ARG A 45 -10.84 4.13 -6.61
CA ARG A 45 -9.54 4.60 -7.11
C ARG A 45 -9.00 5.81 -6.34
N SER A 46 -9.86 6.78 -6.02
CA SER A 46 -9.46 7.90 -5.17
C SER A 46 -9.07 7.47 -3.76
N ALA A 47 -9.63 6.37 -3.24
CA ALA A 47 -9.18 5.79 -1.97
C ALA A 47 -7.83 5.03 -2.12
N LEU A 48 -7.61 4.35 -3.26
CA LEU A 48 -6.35 3.68 -3.57
C LEU A 48 -5.17 4.65 -3.65
N GLU A 49 -5.38 5.88 -4.15
CA GLU A 49 -4.36 6.94 -4.13
C GLU A 49 -3.79 7.19 -2.72
N ALA A 50 -4.61 7.06 -1.67
CA ALA A 50 -4.14 7.21 -0.30
C ALA A 50 -3.22 6.04 0.12
N LEU A 51 -3.50 4.82 -0.32
CA LEU A 51 -2.64 3.66 -0.08
C LEU A 51 -1.31 3.80 -0.82
N ASP A 52 -1.31 4.28 -2.06
CA ASP A 52 -0.08 4.50 -2.84
C ASP A 52 0.83 5.54 -2.17
N ASN A 53 0.27 6.68 -1.77
CA ASN A 53 1.00 7.71 -1.03
C ASN A 53 1.61 7.17 0.28
N ASN A 54 0.84 6.38 1.03
CA ASN A 54 1.32 5.76 2.27
C ASN A 54 2.41 4.73 2.00
N LEU A 55 2.28 3.94 0.93
CA LEU A 55 3.23 2.92 0.55
C LEU A 55 4.59 3.52 0.18
N GLU A 56 4.60 4.63 -0.57
CA GLU A 56 5.80 5.40 -0.87
C GLU A 56 6.44 5.99 0.39
N PHE A 57 5.63 6.61 1.26
CA PHE A 57 6.12 7.20 2.50
C PHE A 57 6.75 6.15 3.43
N ILE A 58 6.12 4.97 3.57
CA ILE A 58 6.67 3.86 4.37
C ILE A 58 7.97 3.33 3.76
N LYS A 59 8.08 3.20 2.43
CA LYS A 59 9.34 2.81 1.76
C LYS A 59 10.47 3.78 2.10
N LEU A 60 10.20 5.09 2.06
CA LEU A 60 11.17 6.12 2.43
C LEU A 60 11.56 6.02 3.91
N GLY A 61 10.59 5.88 4.81
CA GLY A 61 10.83 5.72 6.24
C GLY A 61 11.69 4.48 6.56
N LEU A 62 11.43 3.35 5.90
CA LEU A 62 12.24 2.14 6.05
C LEU A 62 13.69 2.35 5.57
N ALA A 63 13.89 3.02 4.44
CA ALA A 63 15.23 3.33 3.94
C ALA A 63 16.03 4.21 4.91
N VAL A 64 15.38 5.21 5.53
CA VAL A 64 16.00 6.05 6.56
C VAL A 64 16.35 5.25 7.82
N LEU A 65 15.46 4.35 8.26
CA LEU A 65 15.70 3.54 9.46
C LEU A 65 16.82 2.51 9.28
N ASP A 66 17.00 1.98 8.07
CA ASP A 66 18.03 0.99 7.74
C ASP A 66 19.40 1.61 7.43
N ALA A 67 19.46 2.93 7.25
CA ALA A 67 20.71 3.64 7.02
C ALA A 67 21.67 3.49 8.22
N PRO A 68 22.98 3.29 7.98
CA PRO A 68 24.00 3.39 9.03
C PRO A 68 24.06 4.82 9.56
N GLU A 69 24.35 4.97 10.85
CA GLU A 69 24.62 6.28 11.48
C GLU A 69 25.87 6.95 10.89
#